data_AF-A0A933Q7W7-F1
#
_entry.id   AF-A0A933Q7W7-F1
#
_cell.length_a   1.000
_cell.length_b   1.000
_cell.length_c   1.000
_cell.angle_alpha   90.00
_cell.angle_beta   90.00
_cell.angle_gamma   90.00
#
_symmetry.space_group_name_H-M   'P 1'
#
loop_
_entity.id
_entity.type
_entity.pdbx_description
1 polymer ?
#
loop_
_entity_poly.entity_id
_entity_poly.type
_entity_poly.pdbx_seq_one_letter_code
_entity_poly.pdbx_strand_id
1 'polypeptide(L)'
;MKLLWGIAVTAAMGGCGLFPAAPEPAVPDPVSAPTPGADYMKENAEVSALLAYYQDLLAMPPEELKREFQGINQSFARDRSELGRLRLALLMCVPGAAWRDDARLLALLDGAASRKTPSDSPRHQFIVLLQKLVIERQREQKRADELQQKLDTMLTIERNLRGRQSPKK
;
A
#
# COMPACT_ATOMS: atom_id res chain seq x y z
N MET A 1 -60.65 -15.05 -6.94
CA MET A 1 -61.43 -16.19 -6.41
C MET A 1 -60.41 -17.19 -5.86
N LYS A 2 -60.26 -17.29 -4.52
CA LYS A 2 -60.88 -18.32 -3.64
C LYS A 2 -60.54 -19.74 -4.15
N LEU A 3 -59.91 -20.67 -3.42
CA LEU A 3 -60.06 -21.18 -2.04
C LEU A 3 -58.74 -21.91 -1.65
N LEU A 4 -58.16 -21.73 -0.46
CA LEU A 4 -58.44 -22.41 0.83
C LEU A 4 -58.04 -23.92 0.91
N TRP A 5 -57.16 -24.16 1.89
CA TRP A 5 -57.08 -25.30 2.85
C TRP A 5 -56.52 -26.67 2.44
N GLY A 6 -55.71 -27.22 3.34
CA GLY A 6 -55.35 -28.63 3.39
C GLY A 6 -54.12 -28.94 4.26
N ILE A 7 -54.30 -28.97 5.58
CA ILE A 7 -53.33 -29.46 6.57
C ILE A 7 -53.23 -30.99 6.46
N ALA A 8 -52.03 -31.57 6.63
CA ALA A 8 -51.89 -32.93 7.14
C ALA A 8 -50.66 -33.06 8.04
N VAL A 9 -50.95 -33.25 9.33
CA VAL A 9 -50.07 -33.63 10.43
C VAL A 9 -49.81 -35.13 10.36
N THR A 10 -48.57 -35.57 10.59
CA THR A 10 -48.32 -36.90 11.17
C THR A 10 -47.13 -36.84 12.12
N ALA A 11 -47.42 -37.20 13.36
CA ALA A 11 -46.52 -37.30 14.49
C ALA A 11 -45.76 -38.64 14.45
N ALA A 12 -44.52 -38.63 14.92
CA ALA A 12 -43.82 -39.82 15.41
C ALA A 12 -43.21 -39.50 16.77
N MET A 13 -43.79 -40.10 17.81
CA MET A 13 -43.26 -40.18 19.17
C MET A 13 -41.94 -40.96 19.21
N GLY A 14 -41.05 -40.60 20.11
CA GLY A 14 -39.98 -41.50 20.55
C GLY A 14 -38.98 -40.87 21.51
N GLY A 15 -39.10 -41.19 22.80
CA GLY A 15 -37.94 -41.30 23.70
C GLY A 15 -37.77 -40.23 24.78
N CYS A 16 -38.38 -40.47 25.94
CA CYS A 16 -38.00 -39.83 27.20
C CYS A 16 -36.62 -40.31 27.68
N GLY A 17 -35.80 -39.36 28.10
CA GLY A 17 -34.57 -39.57 28.86
C GLY A 17 -34.18 -38.26 29.55
N LEU A 18 -35.00 -37.79 30.49
CA LEU A 18 -34.65 -36.68 31.38
C LEU A 18 -33.58 -37.16 32.36
N PHE A 19 -32.32 -36.82 32.10
CA PHE A 19 -31.29 -36.73 33.14
C PHE A 19 -31.26 -35.29 33.64
N PRO A 20 -31.55 -35.01 34.92
CA PRO A 20 -31.20 -33.73 35.52
C PRO A 20 -29.69 -33.71 35.72
N ALA A 21 -28.97 -33.08 34.79
CA ALA A 21 -27.59 -32.69 35.02
C ALA A 21 -27.58 -31.61 36.13
N ALA A 22 -26.75 -31.84 37.15
CA ALA A 22 -26.49 -30.88 38.21
C ALA A 22 -26.12 -29.51 37.62
N PRO A 23 -26.43 -28.39 38.31
CA PRO A 23 -26.01 -27.08 37.87
C PRO A 23 -24.48 -26.99 37.92
N GLU A 24 -23.85 -27.24 36.79
CA GLU A 24 -22.43 -26.95 36.55
C GLU A 24 -22.26 -25.43 36.63
N PRO A 25 -21.30 -24.92 37.43
CA PRO A 25 -21.07 -23.49 37.53
C PRO A 25 -20.78 -22.93 36.15
N ALA A 26 -21.56 -21.93 35.74
CA ALA A 26 -21.44 -21.25 34.46
C ALA A 26 -19.98 -20.87 34.18
N VAL A 27 -19.34 -21.62 33.29
CA VAL A 27 -18.09 -21.23 32.67
C VAL A 27 -18.42 -19.97 31.86
N PRO A 28 -17.78 -18.82 32.14
CA PRO A 28 -18.02 -17.62 31.35
C PRO A 28 -17.64 -17.91 29.90
N ASP A 29 -18.56 -17.60 28.98
CA ASP A 29 -18.36 -17.69 27.53
C ASP A 29 -16.98 -17.12 27.15
N PRO A 30 -16.18 -17.81 26.32
CA PRO A 30 -14.93 -17.25 25.84
C PRO A 30 -15.26 -15.99 25.03
N VAL A 31 -14.85 -14.85 25.57
CA VAL A 31 -14.85 -13.56 24.90
C VAL A 31 -14.20 -13.75 23.54
N SER A 32 -14.99 -13.72 22.46
CA SER A 32 -14.49 -13.85 21.09
C SER A 32 -13.53 -12.71 20.82
N ALA A 33 -12.23 -13.00 20.85
CA ALA A 33 -11.23 -12.09 20.35
C ALA A 33 -11.47 -11.88 18.84
N PRO A 34 -11.36 -10.64 18.32
CA PRO A 34 -11.49 -10.38 16.89
C PRO A 34 -10.46 -11.23 16.13
N THR A 35 -10.93 -12.10 15.25
CA THR A 35 -10.06 -12.97 14.45
C THR A 35 -9.33 -12.12 13.40
N PRO A 36 -7.99 -12.17 13.31
CA PRO A 36 -7.20 -11.36 12.35
C PRO A 36 -7.65 -11.48 10.88
N GLY A 37 -8.32 -12.57 10.53
CA GLY A 37 -8.78 -12.82 9.15
C GLY A 37 -9.77 -11.79 8.60
N ALA A 38 -10.66 -11.23 9.42
CA ALA A 38 -11.64 -10.24 8.95
C ALA A 38 -10.97 -8.89 8.61
N ASP A 39 -9.99 -8.49 9.43
CA ASP A 39 -9.20 -7.28 9.20
C ASP A 39 -8.33 -7.42 7.94
N TYR A 40 -7.77 -8.61 7.68
CA TYR A 40 -6.97 -8.84 6.47
C TYR A 40 -7.80 -8.85 5.19
N MET A 41 -9.05 -9.32 5.20
CA MET A 41 -9.92 -9.19 4.02
C MET A 41 -10.17 -7.73 3.66
N LYS A 42 -10.40 -6.87 4.67
CA LYS A 42 -10.57 -5.43 4.46
C LYS A 42 -9.28 -4.79 3.94
N GLU A 43 -8.14 -5.10 4.54
CA GLU A 43 -6.84 -4.58 4.09
C GLU A 43 -6.50 -5.03 2.67
N ASN A 44 -6.81 -6.27 2.30
CA ASN A 44 -6.64 -6.76 0.92
C ASN A 44 -7.50 -5.96 -0.07
N ALA A 45 -8.75 -5.66 0.28
CA ALA A 45 -9.62 -4.82 -0.55
C ALA A 45 -9.07 -3.38 -0.70
N GLU A 46 -8.53 -2.82 0.39
CA GLU A 46 -7.89 -1.50 0.38
C GLU A 46 -6.63 -1.48 -0.49
N VAL A 47 -5.75 -2.47 -0.37
CA VAL A 47 -4.55 -2.60 -1.22
C VAL A 47 -4.95 -2.78 -2.68
N SER A 48 -5.98 -3.58 -2.97
CA SER A 48 -6.50 -3.74 -4.33
C SER A 48 -7.00 -2.41 -4.91
N ALA A 49 -7.72 -1.62 -4.12
CA ALA A 49 -8.18 -0.30 -4.52
C ALA A 49 -7.03 0.69 -4.72
N LEU A 50 -5.96 0.61 -3.91
CA LEU A 50 -4.76 1.42 -4.07
C LEU A 50 -4.00 1.10 -5.37
N LEU A 51 -3.92 -0.18 -5.74
CA LEU A 51 -3.31 -0.61 -7.00
C LEU A 51 -4.13 -0.14 -8.21
N ALA A 52 -5.45 -0.25 -8.16
CA ALA A 52 -6.33 0.29 -9.19
C ALA A 52 -6.17 1.82 -9.33
N TYR A 53 -6.15 2.53 -8.20
CA TYR A 53 -5.89 3.97 -8.18
C TYR A 53 -4.54 4.32 -8.84
N TYR A 54 -3.47 3.57 -8.54
CA TYR A 54 -2.18 3.81 -9.18
C TYR A 54 -2.22 3.58 -10.70
N GLN A 55 -2.98 2.60 -11.17
CA GLN A 55 -3.18 2.38 -12.60
C GLN A 55 -3.88 3.58 -13.26
N ASP A 56 -4.89 4.16 -12.61
CA ASP A 56 -5.56 5.37 -13.10
C ASP A 56 -4.61 6.57 -13.14
N LEU A 57 -3.74 6.73 -12.13
CA LEU A 57 -2.73 7.79 -12.11
C LEU A 57 -1.77 7.72 -13.30
N LEU A 58 -1.40 6.52 -13.74
CA LEU A 58 -0.51 6.34 -14.89
C LEU A 58 -1.17 6.72 -16.23
N ALA A 59 -2.50 6.68 -16.31
CA ALA A 59 -3.28 7.08 -17.48
C ALA A 59 -3.62 8.59 -17.50
N MET A 60 -3.40 9.28 -16.38
CA MET A 60 -3.80 10.67 -16.20
C MET A 60 -2.87 11.65 -16.94
N PRO A 61 -3.39 12.69 -17.60
CA PRO A 61 -2.54 13.71 -18.21
C PRO A 61 -1.78 14.52 -17.14
N PRO A 62 -0.60 15.09 -17.46
CA PRO A 62 0.28 15.72 -16.47
C PRO A 62 -0.37 16.83 -15.64
N GLU A 63 -1.24 17.64 -16.24
CA GLU A 63 -1.93 18.74 -15.55
C GLU A 63 -2.97 18.24 -14.53
N GLU A 64 -3.71 17.18 -14.87
CA GLU A 64 -4.64 16.54 -13.95
C GLU A 64 -3.90 15.84 -12.81
N LEU A 65 -2.80 15.15 -13.15
CA LEU A 65 -1.96 14.47 -12.16
C LEU A 65 -1.38 15.46 -11.13
N LYS A 66 -1.00 16.66 -11.59
CA LYS A 66 -0.54 17.74 -10.71
C LYS A 66 -1.65 18.25 -9.79
N ARG A 67 -2.88 18.39 -10.29
CA ARG A 67 -4.05 18.79 -9.48
C ARG A 67 -4.38 17.73 -8.44
N GLU A 68 -4.37 16.46 -8.84
CA GLU A 68 -4.58 15.32 -7.96
C GLU A 68 -3.53 15.29 -6.85
N PHE A 69 -2.25 15.46 -7.18
CA PHE A 69 -1.19 15.58 -6.18
C PHE A 69 -1.44 16.71 -5.17
N GLN A 70 -1.81 17.90 -5.64
CA GLN A 70 -2.10 19.03 -4.76
C GLN A 70 -3.30 18.75 -3.84
N GLY A 71 -4.36 18.14 -4.38
CA GLY A 71 -5.56 17.76 -3.63
C GLY A 71 -5.27 16.73 -2.54
N ILE A 72 -4.56 15.65 -2.88
CA ILE A 72 -4.18 14.60 -1.92
C ILE A 72 -3.18 15.12 -0.89
N ASN A 73 -2.21 15.95 -1.29
CA ASN A 73 -1.25 16.55 -0.37
C ASN A 73 -1.96 17.49 0.63
N GLN A 74 -2.95 18.27 0.18
CA GLN A 74 -3.73 19.14 1.07
C GLN A 74 -4.63 18.34 2.02
N SER A 75 -5.33 17.30 1.53
CA SER A 75 -6.19 16.48 2.39
C SER A 75 -5.38 15.70 3.42
N PHE A 76 -4.24 15.15 3.03
CA PHE A 76 -3.33 14.49 3.96
C PHE A 76 -2.78 15.43 5.04
N ALA A 77 -2.48 16.68 4.69
CA ALA A 77 -2.02 17.68 5.67
C ALA A 77 -3.06 17.98 6.76
N ARG A 78 -4.36 17.88 6.43
CA ARG A 78 -5.48 18.09 7.37
C ARG A 78 -5.74 16.86 8.23
N ASP A 79 -5.91 15.70 7.58
CA ASP A 79 -6.49 14.53 8.25
C ASP A 79 -5.44 13.51 8.71
N ARG A 80 -4.23 13.55 8.13
CA ARG A 80 -3.12 12.60 8.38
C ARG A 80 -3.54 11.12 8.40
N SER A 81 -4.56 10.79 7.61
CA SER A 81 -5.12 9.44 7.52
C SER A 81 -4.14 8.47 6.85
N GLU A 82 -4.21 7.19 7.22
CA GLU A 82 -3.35 6.15 6.61
C GLU A 82 -3.62 5.94 5.13
N LEU A 83 -4.89 5.93 4.74
CA LEU A 83 -5.25 5.82 3.33
C LEU A 83 -4.76 7.04 2.52
N GLY A 84 -4.89 8.25 3.07
CA GLY A 84 -4.38 9.48 2.45
C GLY A 84 -2.85 9.45 2.32
N ARG A 85 -2.15 8.92 3.32
CA ARG A 85 -0.70 8.70 3.27
C ARG A 85 -0.30 7.78 2.13
N LEU A 86 -0.96 6.63 1.99
CA LEU A 86 -0.66 5.66 0.94
C LEU A 86 -0.99 6.19 -0.46
N ARG A 87 -2.09 6.92 -0.63
CA ARG A 87 -2.40 7.60 -1.89
C ARG A 87 -1.34 8.63 -2.26
N LEU A 88 -0.91 9.45 -1.29
CA LEU A 88 0.17 10.40 -1.51
C LEU A 88 1.49 9.69 -1.88
N ALA A 89 1.81 8.59 -1.20
CA ALA A 89 2.99 7.79 -1.51
C ALA A 89 2.96 7.26 -2.96
N LEU A 90 1.80 6.77 -3.42
CA LEU A 90 1.63 6.29 -4.79
C LEU A 90 1.78 7.40 -5.84
N LEU A 91 1.24 8.59 -5.58
CA LEU A 91 1.47 9.76 -6.44
C LEU A 91 2.96 10.14 -6.57
N MET A 92 3.74 9.93 -5.52
CA MET A 92 5.20 10.16 -5.53
C MET A 92 5.98 9.00 -6.19
N CYS A 93 5.33 7.86 -6.43
CA CYS A 93 5.90 6.75 -7.18
C CYS A 93 5.77 6.92 -8.70
N VAL A 94 4.86 7.79 -9.17
CA VAL A 94 4.62 8.01 -10.61
C VAL A 94 5.90 8.48 -11.31
N PRO A 95 6.32 7.82 -12.41
CA PRO A 95 7.54 8.19 -13.14
C PRO A 95 7.41 9.58 -13.79
N GLY A 96 8.50 10.33 -13.82
CA GLY A 96 8.54 11.66 -14.47
C GLY A 96 7.81 12.77 -13.71
N ALA A 97 7.21 12.50 -12.55
CA ALA A 97 6.54 13.51 -11.75
C ALA A 97 7.53 14.60 -11.27
N ALA A 98 7.17 15.88 -11.47
CA ALA A 98 8.02 17.01 -11.10
C ALA A 98 8.20 17.21 -9.58
N TRP A 99 7.32 16.62 -8.77
CA TRP A 99 7.34 16.64 -7.29
C TRP A 99 7.96 15.38 -6.69
N ARG A 100 8.66 14.59 -7.50
CA ARG A 100 9.28 13.36 -7.04
C ARG A 100 10.43 13.66 -6.08
N ASP A 101 10.37 13.05 -4.92
CA ASP A 101 11.38 13.13 -3.86
C ASP A 101 11.42 11.78 -3.13
N ASP A 102 12.44 10.99 -3.44
CA ASP A 102 12.56 9.62 -2.94
C ASP A 102 12.88 9.62 -1.43
N ALA A 103 13.54 10.65 -0.89
CA ALA A 103 13.84 10.74 0.54
C ALA A 103 12.57 11.04 1.35
N ARG A 104 11.78 12.02 0.88
CA ARG A 104 10.47 12.32 1.47
C ARG A 104 9.51 11.14 1.39
N LEU A 105 9.51 10.41 0.27
CA LEU A 105 8.68 9.21 0.09
C LEU A 105 9.04 8.11 1.09
N LEU A 106 10.32 7.83 1.31
CA LEU A 106 10.75 6.84 2.31
C LEU A 106 10.32 7.25 3.73
N ALA A 107 10.52 8.52 4.10
CA ALA A 107 10.06 9.02 5.39
C ALA A 107 8.54 8.90 5.58
N LEU A 108 7.77 9.10 4.51
CA LEU A 108 6.32 8.91 4.51
C LEU A 108 5.94 7.44 4.75
N LEU A 109 6.62 6.50 4.08
CA LEU A 109 6.37 5.06 4.19
C LEU A 109 6.83 4.49 5.53
N ASP A 110 7.94 4.95 6.09
CA ASP A 110 8.42 4.56 7.42
C ASP A 110 7.39 4.88 8.50
N GLY A 111 6.79 6.07 8.41
CA GLY A 111 5.70 6.46 9.28
C GLY A 111 4.46 5.57 9.16
N ALA A 112 4.23 4.94 8.00
CA ALA A 112 3.12 4.01 7.77
C ALA A 112 3.41 2.62 8.34
N ALA A 113 4.63 2.10 8.10
CA ALA A 113 5.06 0.80 8.60
C ALA A 113 5.18 0.75 10.14
N SER A 114 5.52 1.86 10.78
CA SER A 114 5.73 1.94 12.23
C SER A 114 4.45 1.87 13.07
N ARG A 115 3.27 2.12 12.49
CA ARG A 115 2.00 2.06 13.24
C ARG A 115 1.56 0.61 13.38
N LYS A 116 1.41 0.11 14.63
CA LYS A 116 0.55 -0.98 15.19
C LYS A 116 -0.03 -2.07 14.27
N THR A 117 0.55 -2.30 13.11
CA THR A 117 0.04 -3.19 12.07
C THR A 117 0.89 -4.45 12.16
N PRO A 118 0.27 -5.63 12.30
CA PRO A 118 1.00 -6.90 12.30
C PRO A 118 1.89 -7.01 11.06
N SER A 119 3.06 -7.63 11.18
CA SER A 119 4.00 -7.76 10.06
C SER A 119 3.45 -8.62 8.90
N ASP A 120 2.49 -9.48 9.19
CA ASP A 120 1.75 -10.33 8.24
C ASP A 120 0.54 -9.63 7.61
N SER A 121 0.23 -8.40 8.01
CA SER A 121 -0.81 -7.57 7.37
C SER A 121 -0.50 -7.35 5.88
N PRO A 122 -1.49 -7.52 4.98
CA PRO A 122 -1.34 -7.16 3.57
C PRO A 122 -0.91 -5.71 3.35
N ARG A 123 -1.41 -4.77 4.18
CA ARG A 123 -1.03 -3.36 4.10
C ARG A 123 0.44 -3.16 4.47
N HIS A 124 0.90 -3.81 5.53
CA HIS A 124 2.31 -3.76 5.93
C HIS A 124 3.23 -4.31 4.82
N GLN A 125 2.88 -5.48 4.28
CA GLN A 125 3.63 -6.09 3.17
C GLN A 125 3.70 -5.16 1.94
N PHE A 126 2.59 -4.49 1.61
CA PHE A 126 2.55 -3.52 0.52
C PHE A 126 3.46 -2.32 0.76
N ILE A 127 3.47 -1.76 1.97
CA ILE A 127 4.37 -0.65 2.35
C ILE A 127 5.84 -1.08 2.22
N VAL A 128 6.18 -2.27 2.73
CA VAL A 128 7.54 -2.82 2.64
C VAL A 128 7.96 -3.01 1.19
N LEU A 129 7.08 -3.53 0.34
CA LEU A 129 7.33 -3.65 -1.10
C LEU A 129 7.66 -2.28 -1.72
N LEU A 130 6.84 -1.26 -1.45
CA LEU A 130 7.06 0.09 -1.96
C LEU A 130 8.40 0.67 -1.48
N GLN A 131 8.75 0.49 -0.20
CA GLN A 131 10.05 0.91 0.33
C GLN A 131 11.21 0.25 -0.42
N LYS A 132 11.14 -1.06 -0.65
CA LYS A 132 12.19 -1.79 -1.39
C LYS A 132 12.33 -1.27 -2.82
N LEU A 133 11.23 -1.03 -3.51
CA LEU A 133 11.26 -0.48 -4.87
C LEU A 133 11.89 0.92 -4.93
N VAL A 134 11.56 1.78 -3.96
CA VAL A 134 12.13 3.14 -3.87
C VAL A 134 13.63 3.11 -3.53
N ILE A 135 14.05 2.20 -2.64
CA ILE A 135 15.47 2.03 -2.30
C ILE A 135 16.28 1.55 -3.51
N GLU A 136 15.79 0.53 -4.22
CA GLU A 136 16.47 0.05 -5.43
C GLU A 136 16.54 1.15 -6.49
N ARG A 137 15.46 1.92 -6.67
CA ARG A 137 15.44 3.07 -7.57
C ARG A 137 16.50 4.14 -7.22
N GLN A 138 16.66 4.47 -5.94
CA GLN A 138 17.73 5.39 -5.50
C GLN A 138 19.12 4.81 -5.78
N ARG A 139 19.29 3.50 -5.61
CA ARG A 139 20.55 2.81 -5.88
C ARG A 139 20.91 2.87 -7.36
N GLU A 140 19.94 2.63 -8.24
CA GLU A 140 20.17 2.75 -9.69
C GLU A 140 20.45 4.20 -10.10
N GLN A 141 19.77 5.19 -9.52
CA GLN A 141 20.06 6.60 -9.79
C GLN A 141 21.51 6.95 -9.42
N LYS A 142 21.98 6.53 -8.23
CA LYS A 142 23.37 6.76 -7.81
C LYS A 142 24.37 6.14 -8.77
N ARG A 143 24.12 4.92 -9.24
CA ARG A 143 24.98 4.27 -10.24
C ARG A 143 24.99 5.02 -11.56
N ALA A 144 23.83 5.53 -12.01
CA ALA A 144 23.74 6.32 -13.23
C ALA A 144 24.55 7.63 -13.08
N ASP A 145 24.43 8.32 -11.96
CA ASP A 145 25.16 9.55 -11.66
C ASP A 145 26.68 9.31 -11.62
N GLU A 146 27.12 8.20 -10.98
CA GLU A 146 28.54 7.79 -10.96
C GLU A 146 29.10 7.51 -12.37
N LEU A 147 28.32 6.85 -13.23
CA LEU A 147 28.70 6.59 -14.61
C LEU A 147 28.78 7.88 -15.43
N GLN A 148 27.81 8.79 -15.26
CA GLN A 148 27.82 10.09 -15.91
C GLN A 148 29.06 10.90 -15.51
N GLN A 149 29.40 10.93 -14.21
CA GLN A 149 30.60 11.60 -13.72
C GLN A 149 31.89 11.03 -14.33
N LYS A 150 31.98 9.71 -14.51
CA LYS A 150 33.12 9.06 -15.16
C LYS A 150 33.24 9.48 -16.63
N LEU A 151 32.13 9.54 -17.36
CA LEU A 151 32.11 10.00 -18.76
C LEU A 151 32.55 11.47 -18.86
N ASP A 152 32.01 12.35 -18.02
CA ASP A 152 32.37 13.76 -18.01
C ASP A 152 33.86 13.98 -17.68
N THR A 153 34.39 13.15 -16.77
CA THR A 153 35.82 13.15 -16.44
C THR A 153 36.67 12.73 -17.64
N MET A 154 36.29 11.66 -18.35
CA MET A 154 37.00 11.20 -19.55
C MET A 154 36.99 12.25 -20.66
N LEU A 155 35.83 12.88 -20.92
CA LEU A 155 35.72 13.96 -21.92
C LEU A 155 36.58 15.17 -21.55
N THR A 156 36.63 15.51 -20.26
CA THR A 156 37.49 16.59 -19.76
C THR A 156 38.97 16.27 -19.97
N ILE A 157 39.38 15.03 -19.70
CA ILE A 157 40.75 14.56 -19.95
C ILE A 157 41.07 14.62 -21.46
N GLU A 158 40.19 14.14 -22.33
CA GLU A 158 40.38 14.19 -23.79
C GLU A 158 40.55 15.63 -24.28
N ARG A 159 39.70 16.55 -23.84
CA ARG A 159 39.79 17.97 -24.20
C ARG A 159 41.12 18.58 -23.76
N ASN A 160 41.57 18.28 -22.54
CA ASN A 160 42.85 18.76 -22.02
C ASN A 160 44.04 18.20 -22.80
N LEU A 161 43.99 16.92 -23.19
CA LEU A 161 45.03 16.29 -24.01
C LEU A 161 45.08 16.91 -25.41
N ARG A 162 43.92 17.12 -26.04
CA ARG A 162 43.83 17.75 -27.37
C ARG A 162 44.37 19.19 -27.33
N GLY A 163 44.02 19.96 -26.30
CA GLY A 163 44.54 21.32 -26.09
C GLY A 163 46.06 21.38 -25.86
N ARG A 164 46.62 20.39 -25.15
CA ARG A 164 48.08 20.25 -24.94
C ARG A 164 48.84 19.79 -26.19
N GLN A 165 48.18 19.14 -27.15
CA GLN A 165 48.79 18.72 -28.42
C GLN A 165 48.74 19.82 -29.50
N SER A 166 48.02 20.91 -29.25
CA SER A 166 47.92 22.08 -30.14
C SER A 166 48.87 23.27 -29.87
N PRO A 167 50.05 23.17 -29.22
CA PRO A 167 51.01 24.28 -29.26
C PRO A 167 51.78 24.18 -30.59
N LYS A 168 51.54 25.12 -31.51
CA LYS A 168 52.41 25.33 -32.67
C LYS A 168 52.80 26.79 -32.81
N LYS A 169 54.13 26.97 -32.76
CA LYS A 169 55.00 27.88 -33.52
C LYS A 169 54.59 29.35 -33.65
#